data_AF-A0A946PIA9-F1
#
_entry.id   AF-A0A946PIA9-F1
#
_cell.length_a   1.000
_cell.length_b   1.000
_cell.length_c   1.000
_cell.angle_alpha   90.00
_cell.angle_beta   90.00
_cell.angle_gamma   90.00
#
_symmetry.space_group_name_H-M   'P 1'
#
loop_
_entity.id
_entity.type
_entity.pdbx_description
1 polymer ?
#
loop_
_entity_poly.entity_id
_entity_poly.type
_entity_poly.pdbx_seq_one_letter_code
_entity_poly.pdbx_strand_id
1 'polypeptide(L)' 'MKIENTQSQMRKGILEYCILSILKNGEAYPSDII' A
#
# COMPACT_ATOMS: atom_id res chain seq x y z
N MET A 1 -0.71 -13.99 18.04
CA MET A 1 -0.80 -13.35 16.70
C MET A 1 -1.32 -14.40 15.72
N LYS A 2 -2.43 -14.16 15.01
CA LYS A 2 -2.95 -15.15 14.03
C LYS A 2 -2.21 -14.98 12.69
N ILE A 3 -1.92 -16.07 11.99
CA ILE A 3 -1.25 -16.04 10.67
C ILE A 3 -2.07 -15.24 9.66
N GLU A 4 -3.39 -15.38 9.67
CA GLU A 4 -4.32 -14.59 8.84
C GLU A 4 -4.19 -13.07 9.08
N ASN A 5 -4.06 -12.67 10.35
CA ASN A 5 -3.84 -11.26 10.70
C ASN A 5 -2.48 -10.79 10.17
N THR A 6 -1.45 -11.63 10.26
CA THR A 6 -0.12 -11.30 9.75
C THR A 6 -0.15 -11.12 8.23
N GLN A 7 -0.80 -12.02 7.50
CA GLN A 7 -0.98 -11.87 6.04
C GLN A 7 -1.77 -10.61 5.68
N SER A 8 -2.81 -10.29 6.42
CA SER A 8 -3.58 -9.05 6.23
C SER A 8 -2.72 -7.80 6.45
N GLN A 9 -1.89 -7.78 7.50
CA GLN A 9 -0.96 -6.67 7.75
C GLN A 9 0.11 -6.55 6.67
N MET A 10 0.66 -7.65 6.18
CA MET A 10 1.64 -7.63 5.10
C MET A 10 1.04 -7.07 3.80
N ARG A 11 -0.20 -7.43 3.46
CA ARG A 11 -0.90 -6.85 2.30
C ARG A 11 -1.11 -5.35 2.43
N LYS A 12 -1.46 -4.87 3.63
CA LYS A 12 -1.57 -3.42 3.91
C LYS A 12 -0.23 -2.70 3.76
N GLY A 13 0.84 -3.26 4.35
CA GLY A 13 2.17 -2.66 4.27
C GLY A 13 2.70 -2.58 2.83
N ILE A 14 2.44 -3.58 1.99
CA ILE A 14 2.80 -3.54 0.56
C ILE A 14 2.03 -2.41 -0.14
N LEU A 15 0.72 -2.28 0.13
CA LEU A 15 -0.09 -1.23 -0.49
C LEU A 15 0.40 0.18 -0.10
N GLU A 16 0.72 0.39 1.18
CA GLU A 16 1.30 1.64 1.67
C GLU A 16 2.64 1.95 0.98
N TYR A 17 3.51 0.95 0.84
CA TYR A 17 4.77 1.09 0.12
C TYR A 17 4.56 1.47 -1.36
N CYS A 18 3.59 0.84 -2.03
CA CYS A 18 3.25 1.17 -3.42
C CYS A 18 2.75 2.61 -3.56
N ILE A 19 1.86 3.06 -2.68
CA ILE A 19 1.35 4.44 -2.66
C ILE A 19 2.50 5.44 -2.47
N LEU A 20 3.37 5.21 -1.48
CA LEU A 20 4.54 6.07 -1.25
C LEU A 20 5.51 6.07 -2.44
N SER A 21 5.68 4.94 -3.10
CA SER A 21 6.54 4.82 -4.29
C SER A 21 5.98 5.60 -5.49
N ILE A 22 4.65 5.64 -5.65
CA ILE A 22 3.98 6.46 -6.67
C ILE A 22 4.14 7.95 -6.35
N LEU A 23 3.82 8.35 -5.12
CA LEU A 23 3.90 9.74 -4.68
C LEU A 23 5.33 10.31 -4.70
N LYS A 24 6.35 9.45 -4.60
CA LYS A 24 7.75 9.84 -4.80
C LYS A 24 8.03 10.40 -6.21
N ASN A 25 7.26 9.99 -7.21
CA ASN A 25 7.44 10.43 -8.60
C ASN A 25 6.58 11.64 -8.98
N GLY A 26 5.70 12.10 -8.08
CA GLY A 26 4.80 13.23 -8.31
C GLY A 26 3.47 13.06 -7.60
N GLU A 27 2.64 14.12 -7.63
CA GLU A 27 1.29 14.05 -7.12
C GLU A 27 0.44 13.06 -7.93
N ALA A 28 -0.39 12.28 -7.24
CA ALA A 28 -1.31 11.32 -7.85
C ALA A 28 -2.63 11.35 -7.09
N TYR A 29 -3.74 11.33 -7.82
CA TYR A 29 -5.06 11.19 -7.22
C TYR A 29 -5.36 9.71 -6.95
N PRO A 30 -6.27 9.39 -6.00
CA PRO A 30 -6.65 8.00 -5.73
C PRO A 30 -7.10 7.22 -6.98
N SER A 31 -7.77 7.89 -7.92
CA SER A 31 -8.18 7.33 -9.22
C SER A 31 -7.01 6.94 -10.13
N ASP A 32 -5.82 7.50 -9.91
CA ASP A 32 -4.60 7.16 -10.65
C ASP A 32 -3.88 5.95 -10.02
N ILE A 33 -4.27 5.54 -8.81
CA ILE A 33 -3.63 4.50 -8.00
C ILE A 33 -4.47 3.21 -7.97
N ILE A 34 -5.80 3.30 -7.79
CA ILE A 34 -6.74 2.16 -7.66
C ILE A 34 -8.06 2.44 -8.38
#